data_AF-A0A075IEX8-F1
#
_entry.id   AF-A0A075IEX8-F1
#
_cell.length_a   1.000
_cell.length_b   1.000
_cell.length_c   1.000
_cell.angle_alpha   90.00
_cell.angle_beta   90.00
_cell.angle_gamma   90.00
#
_symmetry.space_group_name_H-M   'P 1'
#
loop_
_entity.id
_entity.type
_entity.pdbx_description
1 polymer ?
#
loop_
_entity_poly.entity_id
_entity_poly.type
_entity_poly.pdbx_seq_one_letter_code
_entity_poly.pdbx_strand_id
1 'polypeptide(L)'
;MISIKDLYNVLSAMAPLYVAMILAYGSVRWWKIFTPVQCSGINRFVSVFAVPLLSFHFISTNDPYKMDGPFILADTLSKLAVLIVLA
;
A
#
# COMPACT_ATOMS: atom_id res chain seq x y z
N MET A 1 23.90 -3.02 4.16
CA MET A 1 23.81 -2.10 3.01
C MET A 1 22.88 -2.72 1.99
N ILE A 2 21.93 -1.96 1.45
CA ILE A 2 20.98 -2.42 0.42
C ILE A 2 21.77 -2.77 -0.85
N SER A 3 21.64 -3.99 -1.34
CA SER A 3 22.27 -4.46 -2.57
C SER A 3 21.42 -4.12 -3.80
N ILE A 4 22.03 -4.09 -4.99
CA ILE A 4 21.32 -3.96 -6.28
C ILE A 4 20.27 -5.08 -6.43
N LYS A 5 20.53 -6.27 -5.86
CA LYS A 5 19.58 -7.39 -5.85
C LYS A 5 18.34 -7.08 -5.01
N ASP A 6 18.51 -6.38 -3.89
CA ASP A 6 17.38 -5.96 -3.04
C ASP A 6 16.53 -4.92 -3.77
N LEU A 7 17.18 -3.99 -4.48
CA LEU A 7 16.49 -3.02 -5.33
C LEU A 7 15.67 -3.71 -6.43
N TYR A 8 16.23 -4.72 -7.11
CA TYR A 8 15.53 -5.49 -8.13
C TYR A 8 14.31 -6.22 -7.56
N ASN A 9 14.44 -6.84 -6.38
CA ASN A 9 13.33 -7.53 -5.72
C ASN A 9 12.18 -6.57 -5.40
N VAL A 10 12.50 -5.37 -4.90
CA VAL A 10 11.49 -4.35 -4.60
C VAL A 10 10.81 -3.87 -5.89
N LEU A 11 11.58 -3.54 -6.93
CA LEU A 11 11.03 -3.12 -8.23
C LEU A 11 10.14 -4.19 -8.86
N SER A 12 10.57 -5.44 -8.83
CA SER A 12 9.80 -6.57 -9.34
C SER A 12 8.50 -6.76 -8.58
N ALA A 13 8.52 -6.62 -7.25
CA ALA A 13 7.31 -6.69 -6.43
C ALA A 13 6.33 -5.53 -6.67
N MET A 14 6.83 -4.34 -7.00
CA MET A 14 6.00 -3.16 -7.28
C MET A 14 5.44 -3.12 -8.71
N ALA A 15 6.10 -3.79 -9.67
CA ALA A 15 5.73 -3.73 -11.08
C ALA A 15 4.25 -4.11 -11.35
N PRO A 16 3.68 -5.20 -10.80
CA PRO A 16 2.28 -5.55 -11.01
C PRO A 16 1.31 -4.45 -10.55
N LEU A 17 1.63 -3.79 -9.45
CA LEU A 17 0.80 -2.71 -8.89
C LEU A 17 0.73 -1.51 -9.84
N TYR A 18 1.88 -1.08 -10.37
CA TYR A 18 1.94 0.03 -11.33
C TYR A 18 1.29 -0.31 -12.66
N VAL A 19 1.49 -1.53 -13.15
CA VAL A 19 0.83 -2.01 -14.37
C VAL A 19 -0.69 -1.97 -14.21
N ALA A 20 -1.22 -2.46 -13.09
CA ALA A 20 -2.65 -2.41 -12.80
C ALA A 20 -3.18 -0.96 -12.74
N MET A 21 -2.45 -0.04 -12.10
CA MET A 21 -2.85 1.38 -12.03
C MET A 21 -2.88 2.05 -13.41
N ILE A 22 -1.91 1.78 -14.28
CA ILE A 22 -1.86 2.34 -15.64
C ILE A 22 -3.01 1.79 -16.49
N LEU A 23 -3.29 0.48 -16.41
CA LEU A 23 -4.40 -0.14 -17.13
C LEU A 23 -5.75 0.43 -16.68
N ALA A 24 -5.95 0.60 -15.38
CA ALA A 24 -7.15 1.23 -14.84
C ALA A 24 -7.32 2.66 -15.36
N TYR A 25 -6.25 3.46 -15.35
CA TYR A 25 -6.28 4.82 -15.89
C TYR A 25 -6.58 4.85 -17.38
N GLY A 26 -5.95 3.97 -18.17
CA GLY A 26 -6.17 3.88 -19.60
C GLY A 26 -7.59 3.43 -19.98
N SER A 27 -8.17 2.53 -19.18
CA SER A 27 -9.55 2.08 -19.31
C SER A 27 -10.56 3.21 -19.14
N VAL A 28 -10.32 4.11 -18.18
CA VAL A 28 -11.18 5.28 -17.93
C VAL A 28 -10.96 6.36 -18.99
N ARG A 29 -9.69 6.67 -19.33
CA ARG A 29 -9.35 7.82 -20.19
C ARG A 29 -9.63 7.58 -21.67
N TRP A 30 -9.20 6.43 -22.22
CA TRP A 30 -9.28 6.17 -23.66
C TRP A 30 -10.46 5.29 -24.06
N TRP A 31 -10.77 4.25 -23.27
CA TRP A 31 -11.85 3.31 -23.60
C TRP A 31 -13.20 3.65 -22.96
N LYS A 32 -13.26 4.56 -21.97
CA LYS A 32 -14.48 4.98 -21.25
C LYS A 32 -15.35 3.79 -20.77
N ILE A 33 -14.73 2.67 -20.41
CA ILE A 33 -15.43 1.45 -19.98
C ILE A 33 -16.13 1.67 -18.63
N PHE A 34 -15.55 2.51 -17.78
CA PHE A 34 -16.06 2.82 -16.45
C PHE A 34 -16.60 4.25 -16.37
N THR A 35 -17.81 4.37 -15.83
CA THR A 35 -18.41 5.68 -15.48
C THR A 35 -17.84 6.22 -14.17
N PRO A 36 -17.85 7.54 -13.93
CA PRO A 36 -17.33 8.13 -12.69
C PRO A 36 -18.02 7.59 -11.43
N VAL A 37 -19.31 7.24 -11.52
CA VAL A 37 -20.07 6.64 -10.42
C VAL A 37 -19.56 5.23 -10.10
N GLN A 38 -19.24 4.42 -11.11
CA GLN A 38 -18.64 3.09 -10.91
C GLN A 38 -17.23 3.18 -10.32
N CYS A 39 -16.40 4.12 -10.79
CA CYS A 39 -15.07 4.34 -10.21
C CYS A 39 -15.14 4.77 -8.73
N SER A 40 -16.09 5.63 -8.38
CA SER A 40 -16.32 6.01 -6.98
C SER A 40 -16.78 4.81 -6.14
N GLY A 41 -17.66 3.96 -6.68
CA GLY A 41 -18.09 2.71 -6.04
C GLY A 41 -16.93 1.75 -5.79
N ILE A 42 -16.05 1.55 -6.78
CA ILE A 42 -14.84 0.74 -6.65
C ILE A 42 -13.92 1.32 -5.57
N ASN A 43 -13.68 2.64 -5.59
CA ASN A 43 -12.78 3.28 -4.63
C ASN A 43 -13.32 3.15 -3.18
N ARG A 44 -14.64 3.26 -3.01
CA ARG A 44 -15.30 3.03 -1.71
C ARG A 44 -15.21 1.57 -1.27
N PHE A 45 -15.36 0.61 -2.18
CA PHE A 45 -15.17 -0.80 -1.85
C PHE A 45 -13.72 -1.09 -1.44
N VAL A 46 -12.75 -0.54 -2.18
CA VAL A 46 -11.33 -0.70 -1.88
C VAL A 46 -10.99 -0.11 -0.51
N SER A 47 -11.46 1.11 -0.21
CA SER A 47 -11.15 1.76 1.06
C SER A 47 -11.82 1.08 2.27
N VAL A 48 -13.02 0.54 2.11
CA VAL A 48 -13.78 -0.07 3.22
C VAL A 48 -13.42 -1.53 3.45
N PHE A 49 -13.12 -2.30 2.39
CA PHE A 49 -12.91 -3.75 2.50
C PHE A 49 -11.48 -4.18 2.16
N ALA A 50 -11.00 -3.82 0.97
CA ALA A 50 -9.72 -4.33 0.49
C ALA A 50 -8.53 -3.82 1.32
N VAL A 51 -8.52 -2.51 1.63
CA VAL A 51 -7.43 -1.89 2.40
C VAL A 51 -7.34 -2.50 3.81
N PRO A 52 -8.42 -2.57 4.61
CA PRO A 52 -8.33 -3.20 5.94
C PRO A 52 -7.94 -4.68 5.90
N LEU A 53 -8.45 -5.46 4.95
CA LEU A 53 -8.11 -6.88 4.83
C LEU A 53 -6.64 -7.09 4.44
N LEU A 54 -6.14 -6.30 3.49
CA LEU A 54 -4.74 -6.36 3.07
C LEU A 54 -3.82 -5.93 4.22
N SER A 55 -4.17 -4.85 4.93
CA SER A 55 -3.44 -4.42 6.12
C SER A 55 -3.43 -5.51 7.19
N PHE A 56 -4.56 -6.16 7.47
CA PHE A 56 -4.61 -7.27 8.41
C PHE A 56 -3.71 -8.42 7.98
N HIS A 57 -3.75 -8.82 6.71
CA HIS A 57 -2.91 -9.89 6.19
C HIS A 57 -1.40 -9.59 6.30
N PHE A 58 -0.99 -8.35 6.02
CA PHE A 58 0.39 -7.94 6.19
C PHE A 58 0.82 -7.93 7.66
N ILE A 59 -0.03 -7.40 8.54
CA ILE A 59 0.27 -7.34 9.98
C ILE A 59 0.31 -8.75 10.58
N SER A 60 -0.61 -9.64 10.21
CA SER A 60 -0.69 -11.01 10.75
C SER A 60 0.49 -11.89 10.34
N THR A 61 1.10 -11.58 9.20
CA THR A 61 2.25 -12.34 8.67
C THR A 61 3.59 -11.79 9.16
N ASN A 62 3.58 -10.61 9.79
CA ASN A 62 4.78 -9.97 10.33
C ASN A 62 5.07 -10.47 11.75
N ASP A 63 6.28 -10.97 11.99
CA ASP A 63 6.72 -11.46 13.29
C ASP A 63 7.48 -10.34 14.03
N PRO A 64 6.86 -9.66 15.02
CA PRO A 64 7.47 -8.53 15.71
C PRO A 64 8.73 -8.89 16.50
N TYR A 65 8.93 -10.18 16.83
CA TYR A 65 10.10 -10.63 17.59
C TYR A 65 11.35 -10.82 16.72
N LYS A 66 11.18 -10.87 15.39
CA LYS A 66 12.30 -10.96 14.42
C LYS A 66 12.62 -9.63 13.75
N MET A 67 11.88 -8.57 14.06
CA MET A 67 12.11 -7.25 13.49
C MET A 67 13.28 -6.54 14.19
N ASP A 68 13.99 -5.69 13.44
CA ASP A 68 15.07 -4.87 13.98
C ASP A 68 14.52 -3.89 15.04
N GLY A 69 14.99 -4.00 16.28
CA GLY A 69 14.58 -3.13 17.40
C GLY A 69 14.65 -1.62 17.10
N PRO A 70 15.68 -1.10 16.40
CA PRO A 70 15.74 0.29 15.97
C PRO A 70 14.62 0.69 15.00
N PHE A 71 14.18 -0.24 14.14
CA PHE A 71 13.09 0.00 13.20
C PHE A 71 11.75 0.12 13.94
N ILE A 72 11.52 -0.72 14.97
CA ILE A 72 10.33 -0.63 15.83
C ILE A 72 10.32 0.70 16.60
N LEU A 73 11.46 1.13 17.15
CA LEU A 73 11.56 2.42 17.83
C LEU A 73 11.28 3.60 16.88
N ALA A 74 11.81 3.56 15.66
CA ALA A 74 11.54 4.60 14.67
C ALA A 74 10.04 4.65 14.27
N ASP A 75 9.42 3.50 14.02
CA ASP A 75 7.99 3.42 13.68
C ASP A 75 7.10 3.94 14.83
N THR A 76 7.37 3.54 16.07
CA THR A 76 6.60 3.99 17.25
C THR A 76 6.72 5.49 17.50
N LEU A 77 7.94 6.05 17.42
CA LEU A 77 8.16 7.50 17.51
C LEU A 77 7.42 8.27 16.41
N SER A 78 7.44 7.76 15.18
CA SER A 78 6.74 8.40 14.06
C SER A 78 5.22 8.43 14.26
N LYS A 79 4.62 7.33 14.73
CA LYS A 79 3.18 7.26 15.05
C LYS A 79 2.80 8.18 16.20
N LEU A 80 3.63 8.25 17.24
CA LEU A 80 3.43 9.16 18.36
C LEU A 80 3.47 10.62 17.92
N ALA A 81 4.43 10.99 17.06
CA ALA A 81 4.52 12.34 16.51
C ALA A 81 3.25 12.72 15.72
N VAL A 82 2.75 11.82 14.87
CA VAL A 82 1.50 12.05 14.12
C VAL A 82 0.31 12.19 15.05
N LEU A 83 0.21 11.36 16.11
CA LEU A 83 -0.85 11.47 17.11
C LEU A 83 -0.81 12.81 17.85
N ILE A 84 0.38 13.32 18.20
CA ILE A 84 0.54 14.63 18.84
C ILE A 84 0.11 15.77 17.91
N VAL A 85 0.37 15.65 16.60
CA VAL A 85 -0.04 16.67 15.62
C VAL A 85 -1.56 16.68 15.37
N LEU A 86 -2.20 15.51 15.48
CA LEU A 86 -3.63 15.36 15.21
C LEU A 86 -4.52 15.63 16.44
N ALA A 87 -3.94 15.59 17.65
CA ALA A 87 -4.62 15.84 18.93
C ALA A 87 -4.66 17.34 19.26
#